data_AF-A0A9D0CY67-F1
#
_entry.id   AF-A0A9D0CY67-F1
#
_cell.length_a   1.000
_cell.length_b   1.000
_cell.length_c   1.000
_cell.angle_alpha   90.00
_cell.angle_beta   90.00
_cell.angle_gamma   90.00
#
_symmetry.space_group_name_H-M   'P 1'
#
loop_
_entity.id
_entity.type
_entity.pdbx_description
1 polymer ?
#
loop_
_entity_poly.entity_id
_entity_poly.type
_entity_poly.pdbx_seq_one_letter_code
_entity_poly.pdbx_strand_id
1 'polypeptide(L)'
;MSDERNKPLSREKLTDINSEWGHKPEDHFGYASEEERLAKRGMEDWELVNSIPESQKPVPKWFFGVVLVVLLVAIGLSFPFWGDRAGYERDWVNWGFVVAIVYIG
;
A
#
# COMPACT_ATOMS: atom_id res chain seq x y z
N MET A 1 48.62 10.28 0.42
CA MET A 1 48.32 9.32 1.52
C MET A 1 46.84 8.92 1.50
N SER A 2 46.34 8.36 0.39
CA SER A 2 44.91 8.02 0.23
C SER A 2 44.65 6.58 -0.23
N ASP A 3 45.69 5.81 -0.58
CA ASP A 3 45.56 4.47 -1.19
C ASP A 3 45.23 3.33 -0.22
N GLU A 4 45.50 3.51 1.07
CA GLU A 4 45.28 2.46 2.07
C GLU A 4 43.79 2.30 2.45
N ARG A 5 42.97 3.33 2.26
CA ARG A 5 41.56 3.33 2.70
C ARG A 5 40.62 2.48 1.84
N ASN A 6 41.03 2.13 0.62
CA ASN A 6 40.18 1.43 -0.35
C ASN A 6 40.56 -0.05 -0.53
N LYS A 7 41.52 -0.57 0.23
CA LYS A 7 41.92 -1.98 0.14
C LYS A 7 40.95 -2.84 0.95
N PRO A 8 40.40 -3.93 0.36
CA PRO A 8 39.58 -4.87 1.11
C PRO A 8 40.38 -5.45 2.29
N LEU A 9 39.71 -5.66 3.42
CA LEU A 9 40.33 -6.25 4.61
C LEU A 9 40.98 -7.61 4.28
N SER A 10 42.12 -7.91 4.91
CA SER A 10 42.76 -9.21 4.78
C SER A 10 41.85 -10.31 5.36
N ARG A 11 41.92 -11.53 4.82
CA ARG A 11 41.06 -12.66 5.24
C ARG A 11 41.08 -12.91 6.76
N GLU A 12 42.20 -12.64 7.41
CA GLU A 12 42.39 -12.78 8.86
C GLU A 12 41.58 -11.77 9.69
N LYS A 13 41.15 -10.67 9.08
CA LYS A 13 40.34 -9.61 9.70
C LYS A 13 38.86 -9.70 9.34
N LEU A 14 38.47 -10.65 8.49
CA LEU A 14 37.06 -10.85 8.14
C LEU A 14 36.38 -11.55 9.31
N THR A 15 35.49 -10.83 9.97
CA THR A 15 34.57 -11.37 10.97
C THR A 15 33.47 -12.17 10.29
N ASP A 16 32.92 -13.16 11.01
CA ASP A 16 31.76 -13.90 10.51
C ASP A 16 30.54 -12.98 10.42
N ILE A 17 29.80 -13.07 9.32
CA ILE A 17 28.67 -12.17 9.05
C ILE A 17 27.44 -12.77 9.72
N ASN A 18 27.13 -12.31 10.94
CA ASN A 18 25.85 -12.60 11.57
C ASN A 18 24.82 -11.51 11.22
N SER A 19 24.06 -11.73 10.14
CA SER A 19 22.94 -10.86 9.76
C SER A 19 21.68 -11.32 10.50
N GLU A 20 21.19 -10.46 11.39
CA GLU A 20 19.95 -10.69 12.14
C GLU A 20 18.91 -9.62 11.76
N TRP A 21 17.66 -10.05 11.58
CA TRP A 21 16.58 -9.13 11.21
C TRP A 21 16.40 -8.03 12.26
N GLY A 22 16.41 -6.77 11.82
CA GLY A 22 16.20 -5.63 12.70
C GLY A 22 17.42 -5.25 13.56
N HIS A 23 18.55 -5.94 13.40
CA HIS A 23 19.80 -5.60 14.08
C HIS A 23 20.82 -5.06 13.09
N LYS A 24 21.30 -3.83 13.32
CA LYS A 24 22.34 -3.22 12.50
C LYS A 24 23.71 -3.42 13.17
N PRO A 25 24.65 -4.16 12.56
CA PRO A 25 25.99 -4.31 13.11
C PRO A 25 26.74 -2.98 13.14
N GLU A 26 27.47 -2.71 14.22
CA GLU A 26 28.30 -1.50 14.36
C GLU A 26 29.53 -1.52 13.44
N ASP A 27 29.97 -2.70 13.01
CA ASP A 27 31.13 -2.88 12.15
C ASP A 27 30.83 -2.64 10.66
N HIS A 28 29.60 -2.22 10.33
CA HIS A 28 29.10 -2.07 8.97
C HIS A 28 29.34 -3.31 8.10
N PHE A 29 29.43 -4.54 8.65
CA PHE A 29 29.84 -5.75 7.93
C PHE A 29 31.27 -5.72 7.35
N GLY A 30 32.17 -4.97 7.99
CA GLY A 30 33.57 -4.85 7.59
C GLY A 30 33.84 -3.80 6.50
N TYR A 31 32.86 -2.97 6.15
CA TYR A 31 33.08 -1.80 5.26
C TYR A 31 33.58 -0.60 6.07
N ALA A 32 34.32 0.33 5.43
CA ALA A 32 34.89 1.47 6.15
C ALA A 32 33.84 2.50 6.58
N SER A 33 32.69 2.52 5.90
CA SER A 33 31.55 3.36 6.26
C SER A 33 30.22 2.74 5.82
N GLU A 34 29.15 3.23 6.42
CA GLU A 34 27.78 2.90 6.03
C GLU A 34 27.48 3.28 4.56
N GLU A 35 28.03 4.40 4.10
CA GLU A 35 27.87 4.87 2.71
C GLU A 35 28.56 3.91 1.74
N GLU A 36 29.76 3.44 2.08
CA GLU A 36 30.48 2.45 1.29
C GLU A 36 29.74 1.11 1.28
N ARG A 37 29.21 0.68 2.44
CA ARG A 37 28.36 -0.51 2.55
C ARG A 37 27.15 -0.40 1.65
N LEU A 38 26.38 0.68 1.73
CA LEU A 38 25.18 0.88 0.91
C LEU A 38 25.52 0.94 -0.58
N ALA A 39 26.64 1.53 -0.96
CA ALA A 39 27.07 1.61 -2.36
C ALA A 39 27.53 0.27 -2.94
N LYS A 40 28.20 -0.57 -2.13
CA LYS A 40 28.76 -1.87 -2.59
C LYS A 40 27.82 -3.04 -2.37
N ARG A 41 27.20 -3.13 -1.19
CA ARG A 41 26.34 -4.24 -0.74
C ARG A 41 24.86 -3.94 -0.93
N GLY A 42 24.46 -2.68 -0.84
CA GLY A 42 23.05 -2.30 -0.84
C GLY A 42 22.39 -2.41 0.54
N MET A 43 21.08 -2.19 0.54
CA MET A 43 20.21 -2.24 1.72
C MET A 43 19.72 -3.68 1.95
N GLU A 44 19.61 -4.12 3.19
CA GLU A 44 19.00 -5.44 3.49
C GLU A 44 17.46 -5.38 3.42
N ASP A 45 16.79 -6.51 3.14
CA ASP A 45 15.34 -6.56 2.94
C ASP A 45 14.55 -5.95 4.12
N TRP A 46 15.04 -6.12 5.34
CA TRP A 46 14.43 -5.54 6.54
C TRP A 46 14.66 -4.03 6.65
N GLU A 47 15.82 -3.54 6.23
CA GLU A 47 16.13 -2.11 6.15
C GLU A 47 15.22 -1.46 5.12
N LEU A 48 14.96 -2.14 3.99
CA LEU A 48 14.03 -1.69 2.96
C LEU A 48 12.63 -1.54 3.55
N VAL A 49 12.11 -2.57 4.21
CA VAL A 49 10.78 -2.53 4.85
C VAL A 49 10.67 -1.37 5.84
N ASN A 50 11.69 -1.15 6.65
CA ASN A 50 11.72 -0.06 7.62
C ASN A 50 11.92 1.33 6.99
N SER A 51 12.50 1.40 5.80
CA SER A 51 12.67 2.65 5.04
C SER A 51 11.38 3.11 4.36
N ILE A 52 10.40 2.22 4.18
CA ILE A 52 9.13 2.54 3.55
C ILE A 52 8.36 3.45 4.51
N PRO A 53 8.03 4.69 4.11
CA PRO A 53 7.19 5.54 4.92
C PRO A 53 5.82 4.87 5.08
N GLU A 54 5.28 4.84 6.30
CA GLU A 54 3.89 4.46 6.49
C GLU A 54 3.02 5.36 5.59
N SER A 55 2.28 4.72 4.68
CA SER A 55 1.37 5.42 3.77
C SER A 55 0.26 6.06 4.60
N GLN A 56 0.42 7.34 4.94
CA GLN A 56 -0.44 8.09 5.87
C GLN A 56 -1.24 9.18 5.15
N LYS A 57 -1.72 8.93 3.93
CA LYS A 57 -2.67 9.85 3.29
C LYS A 57 -4.09 9.32 3.42
N PRO A 58 -4.91 9.90 4.33
CA PRO A 58 -6.31 9.54 4.40
C PRO A 58 -7.00 9.84 3.07
N VAL A 59 -8.05 9.08 2.77
CA VAL A 59 -8.88 9.30 1.58
C VAL A 59 -9.37 10.76 1.57
N PRO A 60 -9.15 11.52 0.49
CA PRO A 60 -9.57 12.91 0.42
C PRO A 60 -11.07 13.08 0.65
N LYS A 61 -11.48 14.10 1.42
CA LYS A 61 -12.90 14.32 1.78
C LYS A 61 -13.82 14.48 0.55
N TRP A 62 -13.31 15.02 -0.56
CA TRP A 62 -14.08 15.17 -1.79
C TRP A 62 -14.48 13.84 -2.43
N PHE A 63 -13.71 12.76 -2.20
CA PHE A 63 -14.00 11.42 -2.72
C PHE A 63 -15.35 10.92 -2.22
N PHE A 64 -15.64 11.11 -0.93
CA PHE A 64 -16.93 10.77 -0.34
C PHE A 64 -18.08 11.61 -0.95
N GLY A 65 -17.80 12.86 -1.31
CA GLY A 65 -18.75 13.70 -2.05
C GLY A 65 -19.08 13.12 -3.43
N VAL A 66 -18.06 12.65 -4.17
CA VAL A 66 -18.26 11.99 -5.47
C VAL A 66 -19.04 10.70 -5.32
N VAL A 67 -18.71 9.85 -4.34
CA VAL A 67 -19.45 8.62 -4.05
C VAL A 67 -20.92 8.92 -3.74
N LEU A 68 -21.19 9.93 -2.91
CA LEU A 68 -22.56 10.32 -2.57
C LEU A 68 -23.34 10.79 -3.80
N VAL A 69 -22.73 11.61 -4.66
CA VAL A 69 -23.38 12.10 -5.90
C VAL A 69 -23.68 10.93 -6.85
N VAL A 70 -22.72 10.03 -7.07
CA VAL A 70 -22.94 8.85 -7.93
C VAL A 70 -24.04 7.97 -7.37
N LEU A 71 -24.09 7.75 -6.05
CA LEU A 71 -25.15 7.00 -5.40
C LEU A 71 -26.52 7.65 -5.62
N LEU A 72 -26.62 8.97 -5.44
CA LEU A 72 -27.87 9.72 -5.69
C LEU A 72 -28.30 9.66 -7.15
N VAL A 73 -27.36 9.73 -8.10
CA VAL A 73 -27.65 9.58 -9.54
C VAL A 73 -28.13 8.17 -9.85
N ALA A 74 -27.50 7.13 -9.29
CA ALA A 74 -27.92 5.74 -9.48
C ALA A 74 -29.33 5.49 -8.92
N ILE A 75 -29.64 6.02 -7.73
CA ILE A 75 -31.00 6.00 -7.16
C ILE A 75 -31.96 6.79 -8.05
N GLY A 76 -31.55 7.97 -8.52
CA GLY A 76 -32.28 8.83 -9.45
C GLY A 76 -32.71 8.09 -10.72
N LEU A 77 -31.76 7.42 -11.37
CA LEU A 77 -31.99 6.61 -12.57
C LEU A 77 -32.78 5.33 -12.29
N SER A 78 -32.86 4.88 -11.03
CA SER A 78 -33.69 3.74 -10.64
C SER A 78 -35.18 4.11 -10.54
N PHE A 79 -35.52 5.41 -10.54
CA PHE A 79 -36.92 5.84 -10.54
C PHE A 79 -37.56 5.73 -11.93
N PRO A 80 -38.87 5.40 -11.98
CA PRO A 80 -39.59 5.15 -13.24
C PRO A 80 -39.69 6.39 -14.16
N PHE A 81 -39.45 7.61 -13.66
CA PHE A 81 -39.56 8.84 -14.45
C PHE A 81 -38.32 9.16 -15.31
N TRP A 82 -37.18 8.49 -15.11
CA TRP A 82 -35.91 8.79 -15.79
C TRP A 82 -35.47 7.71 -16.80
N GLY A 83 -36.32 6.70 -17.05
CA GLY A 83 -35.97 5.60 -17.95
C GLY A 83 -37.12 4.75 -18.48
N ASP A 84 -38.36 4.92 -18.00
CA ASP A 84 -39.47 4.13 -18.53
C ASP A 84 -39.96 4.68 -19.87
N ARG A 85 -40.17 3.75 -20.82
CA ARG A 85 -40.72 4.06 -22.14
C ARG A 85 -42.21 4.38 -22.00
N ALA A 86 -42.70 5.34 -22.77
CA ALA A 86 -44.13 5.63 -22.82
C ALA A 86 -44.94 4.35 -23.09
N GLY A 87 -45.85 4.01 -22.16
CA GLY A 87 -46.71 2.82 -22.23
C GLY A 87 -46.18 1.57 -21.51
N TYR A 88 -45.07 1.65 -20.77
CA TYR A 88 -44.58 0.56 -19.91
C TYR A 88 -44.70 0.95 -18.45
N GLU A 89 -45.57 0.27 -17.69
CA GLU A 89 -45.68 0.43 -16.24
C GLU A 89 -44.90 -0.69 -15.55
N ARG A 90 -43.90 -0.31 -14.74
CA ARG A 90 -43.12 -1.25 -13.92
C ARG A 90 -43.41 -1.01 -12.45
N ASP A 91 -43.75 -2.08 -11.72
CA ASP A 91 -43.93 -2.01 -10.28
C ASP A 91 -42.59 -1.68 -9.58
N TRP A 92 -42.56 -0.55 -8.89
CA TRP A 92 -41.38 -0.02 -8.21
C TRP A 92 -40.94 -0.90 -7.02
N VAL A 93 -41.91 -1.45 -6.30
CA VAL A 93 -41.70 -2.43 -5.22
C VAL A 93 -42.36 -3.73 -5.64
N ASN A 94 -41.56 -4.78 -5.75
CA ASN A 94 -42.01 -6.12 -6.11
C ASN A 94 -41.70 -7.12 -5.00
N TRP A 95 -42.24 -8.33 -5.12
CA TRP A 95 -41.98 -9.43 -4.19
C TRP A 95 -40.49 -9.79 -4.05
N GLY A 96 -39.66 -9.44 -5.03
CA GLY A 96 -38.21 -9.60 -4.95
C GLY A 96 -37.57 -8.75 -3.83
N PHE A 97 -38.06 -7.53 -3.61
CA PHE A 97 -37.62 -6.70 -2.47
C PHE A 97 -38.02 -7.32 -1.14
N VAL A 98 -39.23 -7.86 -1.04
CA VAL A 98 -39.73 -8.54 0.16
C VAL A 98 -38.87 -9.76 0.49
N VAL A 99 -38.58 -10.59 -0.52
CA VAL A 99 -37.71 -11.77 -0.37
C VAL A 99 -36.29 -11.39 0.02
N ALA A 100 -35.72 -10.34 -0.57
CA ALA A 100 -34.38 -9.87 -0.25
C ALA A 100 -34.27 -9.38 1.21
N ILE A 101 -35.29 -8.69 1.74
CA ILE A 101 -35.34 -8.25 3.13
C ILE A 101 -35.42 -9.46 4.08
N VAL A 102 -36.26 -10.45 3.78
CA VAL A 102 -36.38 -11.69 4.57
C VAL A 102 -35.10 -12.52 4.55
N TYR A 103 -34.33 -12.49 3.45
CA TYR A 103 -33.07 -13.23 3.34
C TYR A 103 -31.92 -12.59 4.12
N ILE A 104 -31.91 -11.26 4.23
CA ILE A 104 -30.84 -10.51 4.93
C ILE A 104 -31.13 -10.34 6.42
N GLY A 105 -32.42 -10.26 6.81
CA GLY A 105 -32.87 -10.17 8.21
C GLY A 105 -32.84 -11.49 8.95
#